data_AF-A0A8C7KKU2-F1
#
_entry.id   AF-A0A8C7KKU2-F1
#
_cell.length_a   1.000
_cell.length_b   1.000
_cell.length_c   1.000
_cell.angle_alpha   90.00
_cell.angle_beta   90.00
_cell.angle_gamma   90.00
#
_symmetry.space_group_name_H-M   'P 1'
#
loop_
_entity.id
_entity.type
_entity.pdbx_description
1 polymer ?
#
loop_
_entity_poly.entity_id
_entity_poly.type
_entity_poly.pdbx_seq_one_letter_code
_entity_poly.pdbx_strand_id
1 'polypeptide(L)'
;MLLRRHPINTDPIKSKEELVFHCGFRRFRACAIFSQHTSADKHKLERFLRADAPTVVSVKASITFPTAGVLLFRQREGGMQDLVGTGCLLSCDPQLVVLKRIVLSGHPFKINCWSAVCRYIFFNRDDILWFKPVELRTKWGRRGHIKEALGTQMLDDFDME
;
A
#
# COMPACT_ATOMS: atom_id res chain seq x y z
N MET A 1 4.21 13.69 7.06
CA MET A 1 3.69 14.93 6.43
C MET A 1 2.32 14.63 5.83
N LEU A 2 1.36 15.57 5.84
CA LEU A 2 0.05 15.39 5.20
C LEU A 2 0.03 16.17 3.88
N LEU A 3 -0.19 15.49 2.76
CA LEU A 3 -0.09 16.07 1.42
C LEU A 3 -1.38 15.87 0.62
N ARG A 4 -1.79 16.90 -0.14
CA ARG A 4 -2.80 16.81 -1.18
C ARG A 4 -2.11 16.98 -2.54
N ARG A 5 -2.41 16.07 -3.46
CA ARG A 5 -1.89 16.13 -4.82
C ARG A 5 -2.46 17.35 -5.56
N HIS A 6 -1.61 18.00 -6.35
CA HIS A 6 -1.99 19.14 -7.17
C HIS A 6 -2.71 18.66 -8.44
N PRO A 7 -3.85 19.25 -8.85
CA PRO A 7 -4.66 18.77 -9.97
C PRO A 7 -3.97 18.88 -11.34
N ILE A 8 -3.02 19.80 -11.50
CA ILE A 8 -2.23 19.93 -12.75
C ILE A 8 -1.38 18.70 -13.02
N ASN A 9 -0.92 18.02 -11.97
CA ASN A 9 -0.07 16.85 -12.12
C ASN A 9 -0.95 15.59 -12.25
N THR A 10 -1.08 15.06 -13.46
CA THR A 10 -1.87 13.86 -13.80
C THR A 10 -1.03 12.58 -13.85
N ASP A 11 0.29 12.69 -13.85
CA ASP A 11 1.18 11.53 -13.95
C ASP A 11 1.14 10.65 -12.70
N PRO A 12 1.15 9.31 -12.83
CA PRO A 12 1.16 8.43 -11.67
C PRO A 12 2.51 8.47 -10.96
N ILE A 13 2.53 8.93 -9.72
CA ILE A 13 3.75 9.02 -8.89
C ILE A 13 3.83 7.81 -7.98
N LYS A 14 4.92 7.05 -8.08
CA LYS A 14 5.10 5.80 -7.36
C LYS A 14 5.63 6.06 -5.96
N SER A 15 5.23 5.21 -5.01
CA SER A 15 5.85 5.15 -3.69
C SER A 15 7.32 4.74 -3.83
N LYS A 16 8.20 5.34 -3.02
CA LYS A 16 9.68 5.23 -3.05
C LYS A 16 10.37 5.90 -4.25
N GLU A 17 9.64 6.64 -5.07
CA GLU A 17 10.25 7.51 -6.09
C GLU A 17 11.00 8.67 -5.41
N GLU A 18 12.13 9.08 -5.98
CA GLU A 18 12.90 10.24 -5.48
C GLU A 18 12.15 11.53 -5.81
N LEU A 19 11.82 12.30 -4.78
CA LEU A 19 11.11 13.57 -4.90
C LEU A 19 11.88 14.66 -4.16
N VAL A 20 11.68 15.90 -4.60
CA VAL A 20 12.26 17.09 -3.96
C VAL A 20 11.24 17.63 -2.96
N PHE A 21 11.64 17.68 -1.70
CA PHE A 21 10.84 18.18 -0.59
C PHE A 21 11.26 19.60 -0.24
N HIS A 22 10.29 20.50 -0.14
CA HIS A 22 10.47 21.77 0.54
C HIS A 22 9.65 21.70 1.83
N CYS A 23 10.31 21.58 2.98
CA CYS A 23 9.68 21.50 4.28
C CYS A 23 10.12 22.72 5.11
N GLY A 24 9.24 23.71 5.22
CA GLY A 24 9.60 25.02 5.76
C GLY A 24 10.74 25.67 4.95
N PHE A 25 11.84 25.98 5.61
CA PHE A 25 13.05 26.55 4.99
C PHE A 25 14.00 25.49 4.41
N ARG A 26 13.73 24.19 4.62
CA ARG A 26 14.64 23.10 4.20
C ARG A 26 14.22 22.55 2.84
N ARG A 27 15.20 22.39 1.96
CA ARG A 27 15.07 21.70 0.67
C ARG A 27 15.95 20.47 0.64
N PHE A 28 15.39 19.32 0.31
CA PHE A 28 16.14 18.06 0.21
C PHE A 28 15.49 17.10 -0.78
N ARG A 29 16.25 16.11 -1.23
CA ARG A 29 15.73 15.00 -2.04
C ARG A 29 15.61 13.75 -1.20
N ALA A 30 14.53 13.00 -1.38
CA ALA A 30 14.35 11.74 -0.69
C ALA A 30 13.30 10.84 -1.36
N CYS A 31 13.38 9.55 -1.08
CA CYS A 31 12.37 8.58 -1.45
C CYS A 31 11.26 8.54 -0.40
N ALA A 32 10.06 8.98 -0.77
CA ALA A 32 8.92 9.01 0.14
C ALA A 32 8.13 7.70 0.16
N ILE A 33 7.57 7.37 1.31
CA ILE A 33 6.56 6.31 1.45
C ILE A 33 5.20 6.96 1.64
N PHE A 34 4.23 6.57 0.81
CA PHE A 34 2.85 7.03 0.88
C PHE A 34 1.99 6.07 1.70
N SER A 35 1.14 6.62 2.58
CA SER A 35 0.19 5.85 3.37
C SER A 35 -1.14 6.59 3.56
N GLN A 36 -2.19 5.84 3.89
CA GLN A 36 -3.51 6.42 4.16
C GLN A 36 -3.49 7.29 5.42
N HIS A 37 -4.24 8.40 5.38
CA HIS A 37 -4.49 9.24 6.55
C HIS A 37 -5.69 8.67 7.32
N THR A 38 -5.42 8.01 8.44
CA THR A 38 -6.41 7.35 9.31
C THR A 38 -6.07 7.65 10.76
N SER A 39 -7.05 7.53 11.67
CA SER A 39 -6.85 7.69 13.12
C SER A 39 -6.30 6.43 13.82
N ALA A 40 -6.19 5.31 13.10
CA ALA A 40 -5.64 4.06 13.63
C ALA A 40 -4.11 4.04 13.59
N ASP A 41 -3.49 3.23 14.45
CA ASP A 41 -2.02 3.08 14.57
C ASP A 41 -1.37 2.42 13.35
N LYS A 42 -2.15 1.62 12.60
CA LYS A 42 -1.70 0.87 11.43
C LYS A 42 -2.18 1.56 10.17
N HIS A 43 -1.23 2.10 9.40
CA HIS A 43 -1.55 2.81 8.16
C HIS A 43 -1.28 1.93 6.95
N LYS A 44 -2.28 1.82 6.06
CA LYS A 44 -2.11 1.10 4.80
C LYS A 44 -1.19 1.87 3.87
N LEU A 45 -0.17 1.20 3.34
CA LEU A 45 0.69 1.72 2.28
C LEU A 45 -0.10 1.93 0.99
N GLU A 46 0.06 3.09 0.37
CA GLU A 46 -0.42 3.38 -0.97
C GLU A 46 0.73 3.25 -1.96
N ARG A 47 0.50 2.53 -3.06
CA ARG A 47 1.54 2.31 -4.09
C ARG A 47 1.76 3.56 -4.95
N PHE A 48 0.75 4.41 -5.03
CA PHE A 48 0.76 5.65 -5.81
C PHE A 48 0.15 6.79 -5.01
N LEU A 49 0.55 8.02 -5.32
CA LEU A 49 -0.07 9.21 -4.74
C LEU A 49 -1.49 9.42 -5.29
N ARG A 50 -2.49 9.37 -4.40
CA ARG A 50 -3.90 9.55 -4.77
C ARG A 50 -4.21 11.02 -5.09
N ALA A 51 -5.07 11.24 -6.08
CA ALA A 51 -5.56 12.58 -6.43
C ALA A 51 -6.70 13.05 -5.51
N ASP A 52 -7.58 12.12 -5.12
CA ASP A 52 -8.86 12.47 -4.51
C ASP A 52 -8.80 12.64 -2.99
N ALA A 53 -7.73 12.17 -2.35
CA ALA A 53 -7.63 12.06 -0.90
C ALA A 53 -6.28 12.57 -0.38
N PRO A 54 -6.26 13.22 0.80
CA PRO A 54 -5.01 13.55 1.46
C PRO A 54 -4.26 12.26 1.83
N THR A 55 -2.96 12.26 1.56
CA THR A 55 -2.09 11.11 1.75
C THR A 55 -0.98 11.49 2.72
N VAL A 56 -0.67 10.59 3.64
CA VAL A 56 0.48 10.76 4.54
C VAL A 56 1.74 10.39 3.77
N VAL A 57 2.71 11.30 3.79
CA VAL A 57 4.04 11.14 3.20
C VAL A 57 5.06 11.02 4.32
N SER A 58 5.70 9.86 4.40
CA SER A 58 6.71 9.54 5.41
C SER A 58 8.08 9.44 4.76
N VAL A 59 9.06 10.10 5.38
CA VAL A 59 10.42 10.21 4.86
C VAL A 59 11.41 10.30 6.02
N LYS A 60 12.61 9.74 5.84
CA LYS A 60 13.73 9.94 6.76
C LYS A 60 14.41 11.26 6.41
N ALA A 61 14.24 12.27 7.26
CA ALA A 61 14.81 13.61 7.08
C ALA A 61 15.10 14.24 8.44
N SER A 62 15.84 15.36 8.44
CA SER A 62 16.09 16.14 9.65
C SER A 62 14.78 16.63 10.27
N ILE A 63 14.67 16.51 11.60
CA ILE A 63 13.48 16.90 12.35
C ILE A 63 13.21 18.41 12.17
N THR A 64 11.95 18.74 11.92
CA THR A 64 11.41 20.10 11.85
C THR A 64 10.19 20.15 12.78
N PHE A 65 10.01 21.21 13.56
CA PHE A 65 8.86 21.31 14.45
C PHE A 65 7.63 21.87 13.70
N PRO A 66 6.41 21.33 13.92
CA PRO A 66 5.18 21.91 13.38
C PRO A 66 4.90 23.32 13.92
N THR A 67 4.20 24.19 13.19
CA THR A 67 3.60 24.00 11.86
C THR A 67 4.57 24.44 10.74
N ALA A 68 4.81 23.56 9.77
CA ALA A 68 5.66 23.85 8.62
C ALA A 68 4.93 23.49 7.32
N GLY A 69 4.90 24.42 6.36
CA GLY A 69 4.40 24.16 5.01
C GLY A 69 5.29 23.14 4.28
N VAL A 70 4.67 22.23 3.55
CA VAL A 70 5.36 21.20 2.77
C VAL A 70 4.94 21.30 1.31
N LEU A 71 5.92 21.44 0.42
CA LEU A 71 5.74 21.32 -1.02
C LEU A 71 6.53 20.11 -1.52
N LEU A 72 5.93 19.39 -2.45
CA LEU A 72 6.53 18.22 -3.07
C LEU A 72 6.69 18.48 -4.56
N PHE A 73 7.90 18.27 -5.08
CA PHE A 73 8.21 18.44 -6.49
C PHE A 73 8.81 17.17 -7.09
N ARG A 74 8.52 16.95 -8.37
CA ARG A 74 9.18 15.93 -9.19
C ARG A 74 10.15 16.64 -10.13
N GLN A 75 11.38 16.17 -10.17
CA GLN A 75 12.41 16.74 -11.03
C GLN A 75 12.34 16.10 -12.42
N ARG A 76 12.25 16.92 -13.48
CA ARG A 76 12.39 16.50 -14.87
C ARG A 76 13.82 16.65 -15.37
N GLU A 77 14.09 16.02 -16.51
CA GLU A 77 15.28 16.27 -17.32
C GLU A 77 15.35 17.76 -17.69
N GLY A 78 16.51 18.39 -17.49
CA GLY A 78 16.67 19.84 -17.66
C GLY A 78 16.51 20.68 -16.38
N GLY A 79 16.29 20.05 -15.21
CA GLY A 79 16.27 20.74 -13.91
C GLY A 79 14.96 21.44 -13.57
N MET A 80 13.96 21.37 -14.46
CA MET A 80 12.61 21.83 -14.21
C MET A 80 11.94 20.99 -13.12
N GLN A 81 11.15 21.64 -12.25
CA GLN A 81 10.48 21.01 -11.12
C GLN A 81 8.97 21.14 -11.27
N ASP A 82 8.29 19.99 -11.41
CA ASP A 82 6.83 19.94 -11.44
C ASP A 82 6.29 19.91 -10.01
N LEU A 83 5.35 20.79 -9.69
CA LEU A 83 4.61 20.70 -8.43
C LEU A 83 3.75 19.42 -8.41
N VAL A 84 4.05 18.53 -7.48
CA VAL A 84 3.31 17.28 -7.25
C VAL A 84 2.13 17.52 -6.33
N GLY A 85 2.37 18.24 -5.23
CA GLY A 85 1.38 18.43 -4.21
C GLY A 85 1.83 19.40 -3.13
N THR A 86 0.84 19.87 -2.38
CA THR A 86 1.01 20.83 -1.30
C THR A 86 0.44 20.24 -0.02
N GLY A 87 0.99 20.65 1.12
CA GLY A 87 0.63 20.06 2.38
C GLY A 87 1.28 20.75 3.56
N CYS A 88 1.21 20.06 4.69
CA CYS A 88 1.79 20.52 5.95
C CYS A 88 2.50 19.37 6.67
N LEU A 89 3.41 19.75 7.56
CA LEU A 89 4.02 18.81 8.49
C LEU A 89 2.99 18.41 9.55
N LEU A 90 2.66 17.12 9.60
CA LEU A 90 1.72 16.55 10.56
C LEU A 90 2.40 16.30 11.91
N SER A 91 3.37 15.40 11.93
CA SER A 91 4.18 15.04 13.09
C SER A 91 5.52 14.46 12.63
N CYS A 92 6.48 14.40 13.55
CA CYS A 92 7.79 13.76 13.36
C CYS A 92 7.89 12.53 14.27
N ASP A 93 7.08 11.50 13.96
CA ASP A 93 7.05 10.26 14.73
C ASP A 93 7.73 9.10 13.97
N PRO A 94 8.84 8.53 14.49
CA PRO A 94 9.49 7.36 13.90
C PRO A 94 8.75 6.04 14.19
N GLN A 95 7.78 6.01 15.11
CA GLN A 95 7.04 4.80 15.51
C GLN A 95 5.85 4.48 14.61
N LEU A 96 5.48 5.39 13.69
CA LEU A 96 4.36 5.19 12.77
C LEU A 96 4.52 3.93 11.93
N VAL A 97 3.56 3.01 12.03
CA VAL A 97 3.61 1.71 11.35
C VAL A 97 2.89 1.77 10.00
N VAL A 98 3.67 1.63 8.92
CA VAL A 98 3.14 1.53 7.55
C VAL A 98 3.12 0.07 7.08
N LEU A 99 1.94 -0.44 6.74
CA LEU A 99 1.72 -1.84 6.33
C LEU A 99 1.44 -1.96 4.83
N LYS A 100 2.23 -2.77 4.13
CA LYS A 100 1.97 -3.12 2.73
C LYS A 100 1.03 -4.31 2.64
N ARG A 101 -0.17 -4.08 2.10
CA ARG A 101 -1.12 -5.16 1.77
C ARG A 101 -0.75 -5.83 0.45
N ILE A 102 -0.67 -7.15 0.47
CA ILE A 102 -0.61 -8.03 -0.71
C ILE A 102 -1.91 -8.83 -0.75
N VAL A 103 -2.49 -8.98 -1.95
CA VAL A 103 -3.71 -9.78 -2.15
C VAL A 103 -3.37 -10.87 -3.15
N LEU A 104 -3.33 -12.11 -2.68
CA LEU A 104 -3.23 -13.28 -3.53
C LEU A 104 -4.62 -13.57 -4.11
N SER A 105 -4.67 -13.90 -5.40
CA SER A 105 -5.92 -14.09 -6.14
C SER A 105 -5.92 -15.49 -6.72
N GLY A 106 -7.09 -16.12 -6.74
CA GLY A 106 -7.29 -17.37 -7.46
C GLY A 106 -8.74 -17.54 -7.86
N HIS A 107 -9.06 -18.74 -8.32
CA HIS A 107 -10.32 -19.02 -8.99
C HIS A 107 -11.07 -20.17 -8.31
N PRO A 108 -12.35 -20.00 -7.94
CA PRO A 108 -13.17 -21.11 -7.43
C PRO A 108 -13.45 -22.09 -8.57
N PHE A 109 -13.14 -23.37 -8.38
CA PHE A 109 -13.31 -24.41 -9.39
C PHE A 109 -14.54 -25.29 -9.11
N LYS A 110 -14.66 -25.82 -7.89
CA LYS A 110 -15.80 -26.64 -7.47
C LYS A 110 -16.48 -25.97 -6.27
N ILE A 111 -17.80 -25.78 -6.35
CA ILE A 111 -18.56 -25.05 -5.34
C ILE A 111 -19.64 -25.97 -4.77
N ASN A 112 -19.60 -26.16 -3.45
CA ASN A 112 -20.61 -26.85 -2.66
C ASN A 112 -21.39 -25.84 -1.81
N CYS A 113 -22.41 -26.28 -1.07
CA CYS A 113 -23.25 -25.40 -0.26
C CYS A 113 -22.47 -24.60 0.80
N TRP A 114 -21.46 -25.24 1.41
CA TRP A 114 -20.67 -24.68 2.51
C TRP A 114 -19.17 -24.75 2.26
N SER A 115 -18.73 -25.28 1.11
CA SER A 115 -17.31 -25.33 0.79
C SER A 115 -17.04 -25.02 -0.68
N ALA A 116 -15.82 -24.57 -0.97
CA ALA A 116 -15.37 -24.39 -2.34
C ALA A 116 -13.91 -24.80 -2.50
N VAL A 117 -13.62 -25.51 -3.59
CA VAL A 117 -12.26 -25.81 -4.04
C VAL A 117 -11.75 -24.60 -4.83
N CYS A 118 -10.65 -24.00 -4.39
CA CYS A 118 -10.00 -22.88 -5.09
C CYS A 118 -8.66 -23.30 -5.70
N ARG A 119 -8.37 -22.76 -6.90
CA ARG A 119 -7.14 -22.99 -7.68
C ARG A 119 -6.36 -21.69 -7.90
N TYR A 120 -5.08 -21.83 -8.23
CA TYR A 120 -4.17 -20.76 -8.64
C TYR A 120 -3.87 -19.69 -7.57
N ILE A 121 -4.21 -19.93 -6.31
CA ILE A 121 -3.78 -19.08 -5.19
C ILE A 121 -2.35 -19.45 -4.76
N PHE A 122 -2.09 -20.76 -4.69
CA PHE A 122 -0.81 -21.35 -4.35
C PHE A 122 -0.44 -22.41 -5.39
N PHE A 123 0.85 -22.71 -5.49
CA PHE A 123 1.37 -23.78 -6.36
C PHE A 123 2.05 -24.90 -5.58
N ASN A 124 2.44 -24.64 -4.32
CA ASN A 124 3.05 -25.63 -3.44
C ASN A 124 2.14 -25.92 -2.24
N ARG A 125 2.09 -27.20 -1.85
CA ARG A 125 1.34 -27.69 -0.70
C ARG A 125 1.79 -27.06 0.62
N ASP A 126 3.09 -26.82 0.78
CA ASP A 126 3.65 -26.20 1.99
C ASP A 126 3.16 -24.76 2.17
N ASP A 127 2.98 -24.02 1.08
CA ASP A 127 2.44 -22.65 1.15
C ASP A 127 0.98 -22.68 1.64
N ILE A 128 0.18 -23.64 1.17
CA ILE A 128 -1.22 -23.80 1.60
C ILE A 128 -1.31 -24.07 3.10
N LEU A 129 -0.46 -24.98 3.59
CA LEU A 129 -0.41 -25.31 5.02
C LEU A 129 0.08 -24.13 5.86
N TRP A 130 1.07 -23.38 5.37
CA TRP A 130 1.57 -22.18 6.02
C TRP A 130 0.52 -21.08 6.14
N PHE A 131 -0.25 -20.86 5.07
CA PHE A 131 -1.30 -19.84 5.03
C PHE A 131 -2.67 -20.32 5.57
N LYS A 132 -2.75 -21.55 6.10
CA LYS A 132 -3.96 -22.11 6.70
C LYS A 132 -4.65 -21.24 7.76
N PRO A 133 -3.94 -20.54 8.68
CA PRO A 133 -4.60 -19.71 9.69
C PRO A 133 -5.08 -18.34 9.16
N VAL A 134 -4.85 -18.02 7.87
CA VAL A 134 -5.20 -16.70 7.31
C VAL A 134 -6.66 -16.68 6.84
N GLU A 135 -7.39 -15.64 7.26
CA GLU A 135 -8.77 -15.41 6.79
C GLU A 135 -8.81 -15.04 5.31
N LEU A 136 -9.63 -15.77 4.57
CA LEU A 136 -9.92 -15.56 3.17
C LEU A 136 -11.20 -14.75 3.03
N ARG A 137 -11.26 -13.98 1.95
CA ARG A 137 -12.45 -13.22 1.57
C ARG A 137 -12.67 -13.27 0.08
N THR A 138 -13.93 -13.31 -0.32
CA THR A 138 -14.33 -13.19 -1.72
C THR A 138 -14.66 -11.73 -2.06
N LYS A 139 -14.76 -11.43 -3.36
CA LYS A 139 -15.23 -10.12 -3.84
C LYS A 139 -16.66 -9.81 -3.38
N TRP A 140 -17.48 -10.85 -3.19
CA TRP A 140 -18.88 -10.76 -2.79
C TRP A 140 -19.10 -10.81 -1.26
N GLY A 141 -18.05 -10.56 -0.48
CA GLY A 141 -18.16 -10.42 0.98
C GLY A 141 -18.25 -11.72 1.78
N ARG A 142 -18.22 -12.90 1.13
CA ARG A 142 -18.06 -14.19 1.84
C ARG A 142 -16.67 -14.27 2.47
N ARG A 143 -16.60 -14.80 3.69
CA ARG A 143 -15.38 -14.94 4.49
C ARG A 143 -15.22 -16.40 4.91
N GLY A 144 -13.99 -16.85 5.02
CA GLY A 144 -13.71 -18.26 5.23
C GLY A 144 -12.25 -18.58 5.50
N HIS A 145 -11.93 -19.85 5.74
CA HIS A 145 -10.58 -20.36 6.03
C HIS A 145 -10.24 -21.57 5.18
N ILE A 146 -8.93 -21.83 5.00
CA ILE A 146 -8.43 -23.04 4.33
C ILE A 146 -8.69 -24.25 5.24
N LYS A 147 -9.41 -25.25 4.74
CA LYS A 147 -9.61 -26.54 5.41
C LYS A 147 -8.40 -27.44 5.21
N GLU A 148 -8.13 -27.77 3.96
CA GLU A 148 -7.11 -28.75 3.58
C GLU A 148 -6.55 -28.48 2.19
N ALA A 149 -5.30 -28.90 2.00
CA ALA A 149 -4.64 -28.90 0.71
C ALA A 149 -5.02 -30.18 -0.06
N LEU A 150 -5.62 -30.00 -1.22
CA LEU A 150 -6.04 -31.02 -2.17
C LEU A 150 -5.02 -31.10 -3.31
N GLY A 151 -4.72 -32.30 -3.81
CA GLY A 151 -3.85 -32.48 -4.98
C GLY A 151 -2.57 -33.27 -4.72
N THR A 152 -2.19 -34.07 -5.71
CA THR A 152 -0.96 -34.88 -5.79
C THR A 152 -0.19 -34.64 -7.10
N GLN A 153 -0.65 -33.73 -7.98
CA GLN A 153 0.00 -33.43 -9.26
C GLN A 153 -0.08 -31.94 -9.60
N MET A 154 1.10 -31.29 -9.71
CA MET A 154 1.47 -29.96 -10.27
C MET A 154 0.62 -28.71 -9.96
N LEU A 155 -0.61 -28.84 -9.48
CA LEU A 155 -1.53 -27.77 -9.08
C LEU A 155 -2.19 -28.20 -7.79
N ASP A 156 -1.73 -27.63 -6.68
CA ASP A 156 -2.31 -27.89 -5.37
C ASP A 156 -3.57 -27.02 -5.20
N ASP A 157 -4.71 -27.70 -5.17
CA ASP A 157 -6.04 -27.18 -4.90
C ASP A 157 -6.23 -27.04 -3.37
N PHE A 158 -7.24 -26.31 -2.91
CA PHE A 158 -7.62 -26.36 -1.49
C PHE A 158 -9.10 -26.10 -1.27
N ASP A 159 -9.65 -26.74 -0.25
CA ASP A 159 -11.03 -26.53 0.19
C ASP A 159 -11.12 -25.37 1.19
N MET A 160 -12.13 -24.52 1.01
CA MET A 160 -12.45 -23.39 1.87
C MET A 160 -13.83 -23.57 2.49
N GLU A 161 -14.00 -23.23 3.79
CA GLU A 161 -15.31 -22.92 4.41
C GLU A 161 -15.44 -21.41 4.59
#